data_AF-A0A7C4CEH8-F1
#
_entry.id   AF-A0A7C4CEH8-F1
#
_cell.length_a   1.000
_cell.length_b   1.000
_cell.length_c   1.000
_cell.angle_alpha   90.00
_cell.angle_beta   90.00
_cell.angle_gamma   90.00
#
_symmetry.space_group_name_H-M   'P 1'
#
loop_
_entity.id
_entity.type
_entity.pdbx_description
1 polymer ?
#
loop_
_entity_poly.entity_id
_entity_poly.type
_entity_poly.pdbx_seq_one_letter_code
_entity_poly.pdbx_strand_id
1 'polypeptide(L)'
;MKKILILLILALTAFSVAEVRIPEFIGATRFDVGKKFLLNGKEYQFTFLDGMLLEDGTYSLKIDGKDYKVTIDTTPPEGRISPRMEGLSFVSDTTVRFYDPRNRGGIFVATGNEYRLKNELLLVVLEDEVGNVADAICTPPLLEKLDILDSKSPVTNISGRKFLLASRSPYRLLGRSVIPENSAIILEDGAVLQHTLNSTVIIKGLFFSMGKSTVLGTGELSLTDKGMLYLSGQADDTNITSDGGALVCLNETSVGSINLNYANYVVLRKVNTPYVKIISSYAVYIIDSNVATLEIENCANVYVNNSVIGTLNISIMTNARIYSSHINSSNISDLSVANVLKSTVGKLSAERGTVAKVKSSSVNEFRISDYAIAYAFKTKIAKIQQENGRLHNVK
;
A
#
# COMPACT_ATOMS: atom_id res chain seq x y z
N MET A 1 -1.97 -59.83 32.05
CA MET A 1 -2.08 -58.35 32.10
C MET A 1 -0.71 -57.66 32.17
N LYS A 2 0.18 -57.87 31.19
CA LYS A 2 1.50 -57.18 31.12
C LYS A 2 1.92 -56.76 29.70
N LYS A 3 1.08 -57.02 28.68
CA LYS A 3 1.37 -56.65 27.28
C LYS A 3 0.59 -55.42 26.77
N ILE A 4 -0.41 -54.96 27.51
CA ILE A 4 -1.24 -53.78 27.14
C ILE A 4 -0.64 -52.47 27.69
N LEU A 5 0.19 -52.53 28.74
CA LEU A 5 0.80 -51.34 29.34
C LEU A 5 2.00 -50.80 28.55
N ILE A 6 2.70 -51.64 27.77
CA ILE A 6 3.86 -51.20 26.97
C ILE A 6 3.41 -50.50 25.68
N LEU A 7 2.26 -50.88 25.12
CA LEU A 7 1.73 -50.23 23.91
C LEU A 7 1.16 -48.82 24.22
N LEU A 8 0.66 -48.60 25.44
CA LEU A 8 0.16 -47.29 25.87
C LEU A 8 1.28 -46.30 26.23
N ILE A 9 2.47 -46.79 26.61
CA ILE A 9 3.63 -45.95 26.94
C ILE A 9 4.42 -45.53 25.68
N LEU A 10 4.37 -46.33 24.60
CA LEU A 10 4.92 -45.91 23.30
C LEU A 10 4.01 -44.95 22.51
N ALA A 11 2.72 -44.86 22.86
CA ALA A 11 1.79 -43.90 22.23
C ALA A 11 1.86 -42.48 22.83
N LEU A 12 2.68 -42.27 23.88
CA LEU A 12 2.77 -41.00 24.61
C LEU A 12 4.08 -40.21 24.38
N THR A 13 4.94 -40.63 23.45
CA THR A 13 6.20 -39.92 23.11
C THR A 13 6.36 -39.57 21.63
N ALA A 14 5.28 -39.63 20.84
CA ALA A 14 5.23 -39.04 19.52
C ALA A 14 4.46 -37.71 19.53
N PHE A 15 4.77 -36.82 20.48
CA PHE A 15 4.69 -35.40 20.14
C PHE A 15 5.78 -35.19 19.09
N SER A 16 5.38 -35.31 17.82
CA SER A 16 6.16 -34.74 16.74
C SER A 16 6.31 -33.26 17.10
N VAL A 17 7.51 -32.89 17.54
CA VAL A 17 7.90 -31.48 17.59
C VAL A 17 7.85 -31.08 16.13
N ALA A 18 6.75 -30.44 15.72
CA ALA A 18 6.63 -29.89 14.38
C ALA A 18 7.92 -29.09 14.15
N GLU A 19 8.70 -29.53 13.17
CA GLU A 19 9.99 -28.92 12.90
C GLU A 19 9.71 -27.46 12.56
N VAL A 20 10.18 -26.55 13.42
CA VAL A 20 9.96 -25.12 13.26
C VAL A 20 10.65 -24.72 11.96
N ARG A 21 9.89 -24.49 10.90
CA ARG A 21 10.40 -23.98 9.63
C ARG A 21 10.68 -22.50 9.81
N ILE A 22 11.94 -22.18 10.02
CA ILE A 22 12.41 -20.81 10.12
C ILE A 22 12.55 -20.26 8.71
N PRO A 23 11.91 -19.13 8.37
CA PRO A 23 12.09 -18.52 7.06
C PRO A 23 13.52 -17.99 6.94
N GLU A 24 14.07 -18.06 5.73
CA GLU A 24 15.41 -17.54 5.44
C GLU A 24 15.47 -16.01 5.57
N PHE A 25 14.37 -15.32 5.22
CA PHE A 25 14.25 -13.87 5.32
C PHE A 25 13.18 -13.47 6.35
N ILE A 26 13.49 -12.46 7.17
CA ILE A 26 12.58 -11.89 8.17
C ILE A 26 12.47 -10.38 7.92
N GLY A 27 11.24 -9.93 7.63
CA GLY A 27 10.91 -8.51 7.50
C GLY A 27 10.34 -7.89 8.78
N ALA A 28 9.48 -6.89 8.60
CA ALA A 28 8.82 -6.17 9.72
C ALA A 28 7.67 -6.95 10.39
N THR A 29 7.34 -8.14 9.87
CA THR A 29 6.32 -9.03 10.43
C THR A 29 6.93 -9.92 11.49
N ARG A 30 6.24 -10.05 12.62
CA ARG A 30 6.63 -10.95 13.72
C ARG A 30 6.55 -12.41 13.29
N PHE A 31 7.62 -13.16 13.51
CA PHE A 31 7.69 -14.61 13.36
C PHE A 31 7.78 -15.26 14.75
N ASP A 32 6.74 -15.99 15.14
CA ASP A 32 6.69 -16.66 16.43
C ASP A 32 7.53 -17.94 16.45
N VAL A 33 8.57 -17.94 17.28
CA VAL A 33 9.40 -19.12 17.54
C VAL A 33 8.79 -19.97 18.67
N GLY A 34 8.12 -19.32 19.62
CA GLY A 34 7.37 -19.96 20.72
C GLY A 34 8.24 -20.45 21.88
N LYS A 35 9.56 -20.25 21.82
CA LYS A 35 10.54 -20.66 22.84
C LYS A 35 11.77 -19.77 22.81
N LYS A 36 12.63 -19.89 23.83
CA LYS A 36 13.92 -19.21 23.89
C LYS A 36 14.87 -19.78 22.84
N PHE A 37 15.72 -18.93 22.29
CA PHE A 37 16.72 -19.29 21.29
C PHE A 37 17.96 -18.42 21.42
N LEU A 38 19.07 -18.85 20.81
CA LEU A 38 20.28 -18.04 20.73
C LEU A 38 20.33 -17.32 19.38
N LEU A 39 20.60 -16.02 19.40
CA LEU A 39 20.91 -15.22 18.22
C LEU A 39 22.38 -14.79 18.31
N ASN A 40 23.18 -15.17 17.31
CA ASN A 40 24.64 -15.01 17.30
C ASN A 40 25.31 -15.50 18.61
N GLY A 41 24.84 -16.65 19.11
CA GLY A 41 25.37 -17.29 20.32
C GLY A 41 24.91 -16.70 21.66
N LYS A 42 24.06 -15.66 21.66
CA LYS A 42 23.50 -15.03 22.87
C LYS A 42 22.01 -15.31 22.99
N GLU A 43 21.51 -15.54 24.20
CA GLU A 43 20.07 -15.72 24.43
C GLU A 43 19.32 -14.46 24.01
N TYR A 44 18.38 -14.62 23.08
CA TYR A 44 17.54 -13.52 22.61
C TYR A 44 16.40 -13.27 23.59
N GLN A 45 16.13 -12.00 23.88
CA GLN A 45 15.19 -11.59 24.94
C GLN A 45 13.73 -11.91 24.63
N PHE A 46 13.39 -12.20 23.37
CA PHE A 46 12.03 -12.52 22.93
C PHE A 46 11.94 -13.97 22.45
N THR A 47 10.74 -14.52 22.53
CA THR A 47 10.38 -15.84 21.97
C THR A 47 9.87 -15.75 20.52
N PHE A 48 10.10 -14.62 19.87
CA PHE A 48 9.74 -14.33 18.49
C PHE A 48 10.88 -13.57 17.82
N LEU A 49 10.94 -13.62 16.50
CA LEU A 49 11.82 -12.80 15.66
C LEU A 49 11.00 -11.71 14.98
N ASP A 50 11.57 -10.51 14.92
CA ASP A 50 10.95 -9.37 14.27
C ASP A 50 12.06 -8.47 13.76
N GLY A 51 12.10 -8.24 12.44
CA GLY A 51 13.16 -7.44 11.83
C GLY A 51 13.19 -6.00 12.32
N MET A 52 12.08 -5.49 12.87
CA MET A 52 12.03 -4.15 13.47
C MET A 52 12.84 -4.03 14.77
N LEU A 53 13.24 -5.16 15.37
CA LEU A 53 13.96 -5.21 16.66
C LEU A 53 15.42 -5.67 16.51
N LEU A 54 15.92 -5.74 15.28
CA LEU A 54 17.26 -6.20 14.92
C LEU A 54 17.85 -5.29 13.85
N GLU A 55 19.16 -5.29 13.68
CA GLU A 55 19.79 -4.65 12.53
C GLU A 55 19.50 -5.46 11.27
N ASP A 56 19.48 -4.81 10.11
CA ASP A 56 19.43 -5.55 8.85
C ASP A 56 20.77 -6.27 8.64
N GLY A 57 20.73 -7.50 8.16
CA GLY A 57 21.91 -8.34 7.97
C GLY A 57 21.67 -9.81 8.30
N THR A 58 22.73 -10.60 8.20
CA THR A 58 22.67 -12.05 8.41
C THR A 58 22.99 -12.41 9.86
N TYR A 59 22.19 -13.30 10.44
CA TYR A 59 22.34 -13.81 11.79
C TYR A 59 22.38 -15.33 11.82
N SER A 60 23.13 -15.86 12.78
CA SER A 60 23.11 -17.27 13.16
C SER A 60 22.08 -17.46 14.26
N LEU A 61 21.09 -18.30 14.01
CA LEU A 61 20.02 -18.62 14.94
C LEU A 61 20.15 -20.06 15.41
N LYS A 62 20.20 -20.30 16.72
CA LYS A 62 20.30 -21.64 17.29
C LYS A 62 19.07 -21.98 18.11
N ILE A 63 18.37 -23.03 17.69
CA ILE A 63 17.15 -23.54 18.32
C ILE A 63 17.30 -25.04 18.53
N ASP A 64 17.14 -25.50 19.77
CA ASP A 64 17.26 -26.93 20.15
C ASP A 64 18.53 -27.61 19.63
N GLY A 65 19.64 -26.87 19.61
CA GLY A 65 20.93 -27.38 19.11
C GLY A 65 21.10 -27.35 17.59
N LYS A 66 20.05 -27.03 16.81
CA LYS A 66 20.13 -26.83 15.35
C LYS A 66 20.48 -25.38 15.03
N ASP A 67 21.41 -25.19 14.10
CA ASP A 67 21.82 -23.88 13.60
C ASP A 67 21.09 -23.55 12.29
N TYR A 68 20.60 -22.32 12.21
CA TYR A 68 19.91 -21.75 11.06
C TYR A 68 20.56 -20.43 10.69
N LYS A 69 20.53 -20.08 9.41
CA LYS A 69 20.95 -18.78 8.91
C LYS A 69 19.70 -18.01 8.53
N VAL A 70 19.54 -16.81 9.10
CA VAL A 70 18.43 -15.92 8.79
C VAL A 70 18.96 -14.56 8.39
N THR A 71 18.33 -13.94 7.40
CA THR A 71 18.63 -12.59 6.94
C THR A 71 17.49 -11.67 7.38
N ILE A 72 17.82 -10.68 8.19
CA ILE A 72 16.90 -9.60 8.54
C ILE A 72 16.95 -8.56 7.43
N ASP A 73 15.81 -8.28 6.81
CA ASP A 73 15.67 -7.23 5.81
C ASP A 73 14.39 -6.44 6.03
N THR A 74 14.53 -5.20 6.50
CA THR A 74 13.38 -4.29 6.71
C THR A 74 13.35 -3.15 5.71
N THR A 75 14.37 -3.03 4.86
CA THR A 75 14.53 -1.89 3.99
C THR A 75 13.85 -2.19 2.64
N PRO A 76 12.99 -1.29 2.12
CA PRO A 76 12.46 -1.46 0.77
C PRO A 76 13.56 -1.60 -0.28
N PRO A 77 13.32 -2.34 -1.38
CA PRO A 77 14.22 -2.36 -2.53
C PRO A 77 14.64 -0.96 -2.99
N GLU A 78 15.86 -0.84 -3.51
CA GLU A 78 16.32 0.43 -4.06
C GLU A 78 15.64 0.75 -5.41
N GLY A 79 15.40 2.04 -5.66
CA GLY A 79 14.90 2.53 -6.94
C GLY A 79 13.39 2.78 -7.00
N ARG A 80 12.94 3.07 -8.23
CA ARG A 80 11.55 3.36 -8.60
C ARG A 80 11.24 2.68 -9.93
N ILE A 81 9.98 2.37 -10.15
CA ILE A 81 9.53 1.83 -11.43
C ILE A 81 9.47 2.99 -12.44
N SER A 82 10.30 2.88 -13.46
CA SER A 82 10.37 3.80 -14.59
C SER A 82 10.05 3.01 -15.86
N PRO A 83 8.76 2.75 -16.14
CA PRO A 83 8.39 1.81 -17.17
C PRO A 83 8.64 2.38 -18.56
N ARG A 84 8.91 1.49 -19.50
CA ARG A 84 8.96 1.79 -20.93
C ARG A 84 7.96 0.91 -21.67
N MET A 85 7.46 1.45 -22.77
CA MET A 85 6.58 0.73 -23.68
C MET A 85 7.40 0.23 -24.85
N GLU A 86 7.49 -1.09 -25.01
CA GLU A 86 8.15 -1.74 -26.14
C GLU A 86 7.12 -2.58 -26.89
N GLY A 87 6.61 -2.03 -28.00
CA GLY A 87 5.49 -2.63 -28.73
C GLY A 87 4.24 -2.75 -27.85
N LEU A 88 3.87 -4.00 -27.53
CA LEU A 88 2.71 -4.33 -26.68
C LEU A 88 3.13 -4.80 -25.28
N SER A 89 4.37 -4.54 -24.86
CA SER A 89 4.89 -4.95 -23.57
C SER A 89 5.15 -3.74 -22.67
N PHE A 90 4.81 -3.91 -21.40
CA PHE A 90 5.32 -3.09 -20.31
C PHE A 90 6.69 -3.65 -19.91
N VAL A 91 7.71 -2.80 -19.91
CA VAL A 91 9.08 -3.17 -19.54
C VAL A 91 9.55 -2.32 -18.36
N SER A 92 10.15 -2.98 -17.37
CA SER A 92 10.73 -2.39 -16.16
C SER A 92 12.21 -2.73 -16.07
N ASP A 93 13.02 -1.78 -15.63
CA ASP A 93 14.47 -1.99 -15.41
C ASP A 93 14.73 -2.93 -14.21
N THR A 94 13.75 -3.09 -13.32
CA THR A 94 13.80 -3.96 -12.14
C THR A 94 12.73 -5.05 -12.17
N THR A 95 12.98 -6.16 -11.48
CA THR A 95 12.00 -7.22 -11.27
C THR A 95 10.84 -6.70 -10.44
N VAL A 96 9.63 -6.84 -10.97
CA VAL A 96 8.38 -6.39 -10.34
C VAL A 96 7.37 -7.53 -10.27
N ARG A 97 6.38 -7.39 -9.40
CA ARG A 97 5.22 -8.28 -9.33
C ARG A 97 4.01 -7.60 -9.95
N PHE A 98 3.25 -8.38 -10.71
CA PHE A 98 2.03 -7.94 -11.38
C PHE A 98 0.82 -8.52 -10.66
N TYR A 99 -0.18 -7.71 -10.40
CA TYR A 99 -1.40 -8.05 -9.67
C TYR A 99 -2.62 -7.72 -10.51
N ASP A 100 -3.62 -8.61 -10.49
CA ASP A 100 -4.96 -8.30 -10.98
C ASP A 100 -5.73 -7.56 -9.87
N PRO A 101 -6.03 -6.25 -10.03
CA PRO A 101 -6.71 -5.47 -9.00
C PRO A 101 -8.14 -5.93 -8.70
N ARG A 102 -8.73 -6.77 -9.58
CA ARG A 102 -10.06 -7.35 -9.35
C ARG A 102 -10.03 -8.53 -8.38
N ASN A 103 -8.86 -9.13 -8.16
CA ASN A 103 -8.67 -10.22 -7.21
C ASN A 103 -8.23 -9.67 -5.85
N ARG A 104 -9.21 -9.52 -4.95
CA ARG A 104 -8.97 -9.09 -3.57
C ARG A 104 -8.33 -10.24 -2.79
N GLY A 105 -7.00 -10.30 -2.78
CA GLY A 105 -6.28 -11.35 -2.06
C GLY A 105 -4.76 -11.27 -2.12
N GLY A 106 -4.19 -10.34 -2.90
CA GLY A 106 -2.73 -10.17 -2.98
C GLY A 106 -2.02 -11.34 -3.66
N ILE A 107 -2.72 -12.08 -4.52
CA ILE A 107 -2.10 -13.10 -5.35
C ILE A 107 -1.58 -12.42 -6.61
N PHE A 108 -0.25 -12.40 -6.79
CA PHE A 108 0.35 -11.90 -8.02
C PHE A 108 0.09 -12.87 -9.17
N VAL A 109 -0.09 -12.34 -10.37
CA VAL A 109 -0.32 -13.10 -11.60
C VAL A 109 0.97 -13.38 -12.36
N ALA A 110 2.02 -12.60 -12.12
CA ALA A 110 3.34 -12.77 -12.72
C ALA A 110 4.42 -12.05 -11.90
N THR A 111 5.68 -12.45 -12.12
CA THR A 111 6.88 -11.76 -11.62
C THR A 111 7.89 -11.70 -12.76
N GLY A 112 8.55 -10.55 -12.93
CA GLY A 112 9.56 -10.37 -13.97
C GLY A 112 9.76 -8.91 -14.32
N ASN A 113 10.51 -8.68 -15.39
CA ASN A 113 10.86 -7.33 -15.86
C ASN A 113 9.99 -6.91 -17.05
N GLU A 114 9.25 -7.85 -17.65
CA GLU A 114 8.40 -7.61 -18.81
C GLU A 114 7.04 -8.25 -18.60
N TYR A 115 5.98 -7.56 -19.04
CA TYR A 115 4.64 -8.13 -19.12
C TYR A 115 3.95 -7.68 -20.41
N ARG A 116 3.46 -8.66 -21.19
CA ARG A 116 2.67 -8.39 -22.39
C ARG A 116 1.30 -7.84 -22.01
N LEU A 117 0.99 -6.63 -22.47
CA LEU A 117 -0.23 -5.91 -22.12
C LEU A 117 -1.50 -6.66 -22.52
N LYS A 118 -2.55 -6.41 -21.73
CA LYS A 118 -3.92 -6.86 -21.97
C LYS A 118 -4.86 -5.65 -21.94
N ASN A 119 -6.14 -5.88 -22.24
CA ASN A 119 -7.15 -4.83 -22.16
C ASN A 119 -7.38 -4.30 -20.73
N GLU A 120 -6.98 -5.07 -19.73
CA GLU A 120 -7.19 -4.80 -18.30
C GLU A 120 -5.90 -4.24 -17.69
N LEU A 121 -6.06 -3.25 -16.80
CA LEU A 121 -4.93 -2.70 -16.05
C LEU A 121 -4.46 -3.72 -15.01
N LEU A 122 -3.15 -3.86 -14.89
CA LEU A 122 -2.54 -4.55 -13.77
C LEU A 122 -1.89 -3.54 -12.84
N LEU A 123 -1.94 -3.83 -11.55
CA LEU A 123 -1.10 -3.19 -10.54
C LEU A 123 0.31 -3.80 -10.63
N VAL A 124 1.32 -2.95 -10.66
CA VAL A 124 2.74 -3.32 -10.73
C VAL A 124 3.41 -2.83 -9.46
N VAL A 125 4.05 -3.73 -8.70
CA VAL A 125 4.68 -3.40 -7.42
C VAL A 125 6.15 -3.84 -7.43
N LEU A 126 7.03 -2.94 -7.01
CA LEU A 126 8.43 -3.23 -6.72
C LEU A 126 8.53 -3.57 -5.24
N GLU A 127 8.65 -4.86 -4.95
CA GLU A 127 8.71 -5.39 -3.59
C GLU A 127 9.61 -6.61 -3.48
N ASP A 128 10.14 -6.84 -2.28
CA ASP A 128 11.01 -7.99 -1.98
C ASP A 128 10.23 -9.23 -1.51
N GLU A 129 10.97 -10.27 -1.09
CA GLU A 129 10.42 -11.54 -0.60
C GLU A 129 9.73 -11.44 0.76
N VAL A 130 10.04 -10.41 1.56
CA VAL A 130 9.46 -10.20 2.89
C VAL A 130 8.36 -9.13 2.90
N GLY A 131 8.04 -8.58 1.73
CA GLY A 131 6.95 -7.64 1.51
C GLY A 131 7.29 -6.18 1.82
N ASN A 132 8.57 -5.78 1.77
CA ASN A 132 8.90 -4.36 1.77
C ASN A 132 8.66 -3.78 0.36
N VAL A 133 8.00 -2.62 0.30
CA VAL A 133 7.55 -2.02 -0.96
C VAL A 133 8.30 -0.72 -1.24
N ALA A 134 8.94 -0.64 -2.40
CA ALA A 134 9.68 0.52 -2.85
C ALA A 134 8.85 1.46 -3.73
N ASP A 135 8.04 0.88 -4.64
CA ASP A 135 7.22 1.63 -5.58
C ASP A 135 6.03 0.81 -6.07
N ALA A 136 5.01 1.48 -6.61
CA ALA A 136 3.83 0.88 -7.20
C ALA A 136 3.27 1.77 -8.30
N ILE A 137 2.94 1.19 -9.45
CA ILE A 137 2.30 1.87 -10.58
C ILE A 137 1.30 0.92 -11.27
N CYS A 138 0.72 1.35 -12.39
CA CYS A 138 -0.25 0.57 -13.13
C CYS A 138 0.15 0.47 -14.60
N THR A 139 -0.08 -0.69 -15.22
CA THR A 139 0.18 -0.87 -16.65
C THR A 139 -0.82 -0.05 -17.48
N PRO A 140 -0.45 0.52 -18.63
CA PRO A 140 -1.45 1.08 -19.54
C PRO A 140 -2.33 -0.03 -20.13
N PRO A 141 -3.57 0.28 -20.56
CA PRO A 141 -4.42 -0.68 -21.24
C PRO A 141 -3.98 -0.83 -22.70
N LEU A 142 -4.32 -1.96 -23.31
CA LEU A 142 -4.14 -2.15 -24.75
C LEU A 142 -4.96 -1.12 -25.56
N LEU A 143 -4.35 -0.45 -26.54
CA LEU A 143 -5.02 0.56 -27.37
C LEU A 143 -5.64 -0.04 -28.65
N GLU A 144 -6.59 -0.96 -28.47
CA GLU A 144 -7.32 -1.58 -29.58
C GLU A 144 -8.81 -1.24 -29.55
N LYS A 145 -9.45 -1.28 -30.73
CA LYS A 145 -10.91 -1.06 -30.92
C LYS A 145 -11.39 0.26 -30.31
N LEU A 146 -10.61 1.31 -30.51
CA LEU A 146 -10.89 2.66 -30.02
C LEU A 146 -11.89 3.37 -30.91
N ASP A 147 -12.86 4.04 -30.30
CA ASP A 147 -13.77 4.96 -30.95
C ASP A 147 -13.38 6.39 -30.57
N ILE A 148 -13.04 7.22 -31.55
CA ILE A 148 -12.56 8.58 -31.33
C ILE A 148 -13.77 9.47 -31.09
N LEU A 149 -13.85 10.07 -29.90
CA LEU A 149 -14.93 11.01 -29.58
C LEU A 149 -14.62 12.39 -30.19
N ASP A 150 -15.58 13.01 -30.86
CA ASP A 150 -15.52 14.43 -31.22
C ASP A 150 -16.04 15.28 -30.06
N SER A 151 -15.36 16.39 -29.75
CA SER A 151 -15.65 17.23 -28.56
C SER A 151 -16.89 18.11 -28.70
N LYS A 152 -17.50 18.12 -29.89
CA LYS A 152 -18.70 18.92 -30.20
C LYS A 152 -19.93 18.51 -29.40
N SER A 153 -19.94 17.30 -28.83
CA SER A 153 -21.02 16.83 -27.95
C SER A 153 -20.49 16.57 -26.55
N PRO A 154 -21.22 16.98 -25.50
CA PRO A 154 -20.86 16.65 -24.12
C PRO A 154 -20.69 15.15 -23.93
N VAL A 155 -19.73 14.75 -23.11
CA VAL A 155 -19.44 13.34 -22.84
C VAL A 155 -20.57 12.77 -21.97
N THR A 156 -21.52 12.09 -22.63
CA THR A 156 -22.70 11.47 -22.02
C THR A 156 -22.88 10.07 -22.63
N ASN A 157 -23.40 9.11 -21.86
CA ASN A 157 -23.64 7.71 -22.28
C ASN A 157 -22.46 7.03 -22.99
N ILE A 158 -21.42 6.71 -22.22
CA ILE A 158 -20.19 6.09 -22.73
C ILE A 158 -20.45 4.60 -23.02
N SER A 159 -20.21 4.19 -24.26
CA SER A 159 -20.23 2.79 -24.69
C SER A 159 -18.95 2.43 -25.44
N GLY A 160 -18.45 1.21 -25.22
CA GLY A 160 -17.18 0.77 -25.80
C GLY A 160 -15.98 1.56 -25.26
N ARG A 161 -14.90 1.62 -26.03
CA ARG A 161 -13.65 2.29 -25.63
C ARG A 161 -13.55 3.64 -26.33
N LYS A 162 -13.89 4.72 -25.63
CA LYS A 162 -13.81 6.09 -26.14
C LYS A 162 -12.40 6.65 -25.95
N PHE A 163 -11.80 7.15 -27.02
CA PHE A 163 -10.50 7.81 -27.01
C PHE A 163 -10.68 9.31 -27.24
N LEU A 164 -10.20 10.11 -26.29
CA LEU A 164 -10.34 11.57 -26.28
C LEU A 164 -8.99 12.18 -26.64
N LEU A 165 -8.90 12.69 -27.86
CA LEU A 165 -7.73 13.37 -28.41
C LEU A 165 -7.50 14.73 -27.77
N ALA A 166 -6.24 15.06 -27.47
CA ALA A 166 -5.84 16.35 -26.93
C ALA A 166 -6.17 17.49 -27.89
N SER A 167 -5.98 17.26 -29.19
CA SER A 167 -6.27 18.22 -30.27
C SER A 167 -7.73 18.66 -30.38
N ARG A 168 -8.67 17.94 -29.75
CA ARG A 168 -10.10 18.29 -29.74
C ARG A 168 -10.57 18.81 -28.38
N SER A 169 -9.68 18.96 -27.41
CA SER A 169 -10.02 19.49 -26.09
C SER A 169 -10.56 20.93 -26.14
N PRO A 170 -11.36 21.39 -25.15
CA PRO A 170 -11.81 20.66 -23.97
C PRO A 170 -13.07 19.81 -24.19
N TYR A 171 -13.14 18.67 -23.52
CA TYR A 171 -14.34 17.82 -23.46
C TYR A 171 -15.17 18.18 -22.23
N ARG A 172 -16.46 18.47 -22.43
CA ARG A 172 -17.35 18.88 -21.34
C ARG A 172 -18.04 17.67 -20.70
N LEU A 173 -17.92 17.57 -19.37
CA LEU A 173 -18.68 16.65 -18.54
C LEU A 173 -19.92 17.39 -18.02
N LEU A 174 -21.12 16.85 -18.28
CA LEU A 174 -22.38 17.45 -17.86
C LEU A 174 -23.17 16.51 -16.97
N GLY A 175 -23.66 17.04 -15.84
CA GLY A 175 -24.52 16.30 -14.93
C GLY A 175 -23.87 15.01 -14.44
N ARG A 176 -24.50 13.87 -14.71
CA ARG A 176 -24.03 12.55 -14.28
C ARG A 176 -23.71 11.69 -15.50
N SER A 177 -22.43 11.38 -15.71
CA SER A 177 -21.97 10.50 -16.79
C SER A 177 -21.54 9.16 -16.23
N VAL A 178 -21.83 8.07 -16.92
CA VAL A 178 -21.49 6.70 -16.47
C VAL A 178 -20.60 6.03 -17.50
N ILE A 179 -19.49 5.44 -17.05
CA ILE A 179 -18.65 4.49 -17.78
C ILE A 179 -19.06 3.07 -17.34
N PRO A 180 -19.81 2.30 -18.15
CA PRO A 180 -20.20 0.93 -17.83
C PRO A 180 -19.01 -0.03 -17.73
N GLU A 181 -19.19 -1.20 -17.11
CA GLU A 181 -18.14 -2.20 -16.79
C GLU A 181 -17.24 -2.60 -17.98
N ASN A 182 -17.82 -2.72 -19.18
CA ASN A 182 -17.11 -3.11 -20.41
C ASN A 182 -16.73 -1.92 -21.29
N SER A 183 -16.78 -0.71 -20.74
CA SER A 183 -16.48 0.53 -21.45
C SER A 183 -15.26 1.23 -20.84
N ALA A 184 -14.64 2.09 -21.63
CA ALA A 184 -13.50 2.88 -21.21
C ALA A 184 -13.60 4.32 -21.73
N ILE A 185 -13.16 5.28 -20.91
CA ILE A 185 -12.68 6.56 -21.39
C ILE A 185 -11.16 6.54 -21.29
N ILE A 186 -10.49 6.86 -22.39
CA ILE A 186 -9.05 6.96 -22.47
C ILE A 186 -8.70 8.36 -22.97
N LEU A 187 -7.93 9.08 -22.19
CA LEU A 187 -7.46 10.43 -22.50
C LEU A 187 -6.07 10.35 -23.12
N GLU A 188 -5.87 11.01 -24.26
CA GLU A 188 -4.54 11.26 -24.81
C GLU A 188 -3.73 12.18 -23.87
N ASP A 189 -2.40 12.10 -23.95
CA ASP A 189 -1.53 13.05 -23.27
C ASP A 189 -1.86 14.49 -23.69
N GLY A 190 -2.02 15.38 -22.70
CA GLY A 190 -2.44 16.77 -22.90
C GLY A 190 -3.95 16.99 -23.09
N ALA A 191 -4.79 15.95 -23.01
CA ALA A 191 -6.23 16.14 -23.13
C ALA A 191 -6.83 16.87 -21.91
N VAL A 192 -7.83 17.73 -22.18
CA VAL A 192 -8.53 18.52 -21.15
C VAL A 192 -9.98 18.09 -21.04
N LEU A 193 -10.38 17.70 -19.82
CA LEU A 193 -11.76 17.51 -19.41
C LEU A 193 -12.22 18.71 -18.58
N GLN A 194 -13.48 19.10 -18.72
CA GLN A 194 -14.06 20.20 -17.95
C GLN A 194 -15.37 19.77 -17.31
N HIS A 195 -15.38 19.71 -15.98
CA HIS A 195 -16.60 19.61 -15.19
C HIS A 195 -17.45 20.87 -15.40
N THR A 196 -18.72 20.66 -15.71
CA THR A 196 -19.72 21.72 -15.83
C THR A 196 -20.84 21.45 -14.83
N LEU A 197 -21.21 22.46 -14.03
CA LEU A 197 -22.28 22.38 -13.03
C LEU A 197 -22.07 21.25 -11.99
N ASN A 198 -20.88 21.14 -11.39
CA ASN A 198 -20.55 20.11 -10.39
C ASN A 198 -20.86 18.68 -10.85
N SER A 199 -20.51 18.39 -12.11
CA SER A 199 -20.77 17.07 -12.71
C SER A 199 -20.01 15.94 -12.02
N THR A 200 -20.62 14.74 -12.02
CA THR A 200 -20.03 13.50 -11.51
C THR A 200 -19.85 12.50 -12.65
N VAL A 201 -18.67 11.88 -12.71
CA VAL A 201 -18.40 10.72 -13.58
C VAL A 201 -18.37 9.47 -12.73
N ILE A 202 -19.25 8.52 -13.04
CA ILE A 202 -19.33 7.23 -12.36
C ILE A 202 -18.60 6.19 -13.18
N ILE A 203 -17.61 5.55 -12.56
CA ILE A 203 -16.67 4.65 -13.20
C ILE A 203 -16.98 3.23 -12.73
N LYS A 204 -17.70 2.46 -13.55
CA LYS A 204 -17.88 1.01 -13.40
C LYS A 204 -16.90 0.22 -14.28
N GLY A 205 -16.49 0.81 -15.40
CA GLY A 205 -15.46 0.30 -16.32
C GLY A 205 -14.10 0.94 -16.06
N LEU A 206 -13.51 1.56 -17.09
CA LEU A 206 -12.18 2.15 -17.02
C LEU A 206 -12.18 3.65 -17.32
N PHE A 207 -11.53 4.43 -16.47
CA PHE A 207 -11.08 5.78 -16.80
C PHE A 207 -9.55 5.79 -16.79
N PHE A 208 -8.92 6.18 -17.91
CA PHE A 208 -7.47 6.11 -18.06
C PHE A 208 -6.90 7.36 -18.73
N SER A 209 -5.86 7.96 -18.17
CA SER A 209 -5.04 8.97 -18.86
C SER A 209 -3.72 8.38 -19.36
N MET A 210 -3.47 8.42 -20.67
CA MET A 210 -2.21 7.94 -21.28
C MET A 210 -0.98 8.75 -20.87
N GLY A 211 -1.19 10.03 -20.58
CA GLY A 211 -0.17 10.95 -20.09
C GLY A 211 -0.78 11.97 -19.16
N LYS A 212 -0.15 13.15 -19.09
CA LYS A 212 -0.60 14.24 -18.22
C LYS A 212 -1.84 14.88 -18.84
N SER A 213 -2.96 14.73 -18.14
CA SER A 213 -4.26 15.31 -18.52
C SER A 213 -4.67 16.40 -17.54
N THR A 214 -5.58 17.28 -17.95
CA THR A 214 -6.12 18.33 -17.08
C THR A 214 -7.63 18.14 -16.93
N VAL A 215 -8.09 18.07 -15.69
CA VAL A 215 -9.51 18.05 -15.32
C VAL A 215 -9.82 19.37 -14.62
N LEU A 216 -10.62 20.21 -15.28
CA LEU A 216 -10.96 21.56 -14.83
C LEU A 216 -12.33 21.60 -14.18
N GLY A 217 -12.48 22.48 -13.20
CA GLY A 217 -13.73 22.79 -12.53
C GLY A 217 -14.09 21.81 -11.41
N THR A 218 -14.94 22.28 -10.51
CA THR A 218 -15.42 21.48 -9.38
C THR A 218 -16.28 20.32 -9.88
N GLY A 219 -15.98 19.11 -9.40
CA GLY A 219 -16.68 17.90 -9.79
C GLY A 219 -16.16 16.67 -9.07
N GLU A 220 -16.60 15.51 -9.54
CA GLU A 220 -16.31 14.24 -8.90
C GLU A 220 -16.03 13.12 -9.91
N LEU A 221 -14.98 12.35 -9.66
CA LEU A 221 -14.73 11.04 -10.27
C LEU A 221 -15.04 9.97 -9.22
N SER A 222 -16.15 9.25 -9.39
CA SER A 222 -16.66 8.30 -8.43
C SER A 222 -16.55 6.87 -8.95
N LEU A 223 -15.85 6.00 -8.22
CA LEU A 223 -15.70 4.59 -8.57
C LEU A 223 -16.76 3.74 -7.86
N THR A 224 -17.38 2.83 -8.60
CA THR A 224 -18.29 1.82 -8.05
C THR A 224 -18.03 0.45 -8.67
N ASP A 225 -18.62 -0.60 -8.10
CA ASP A 225 -18.51 -1.97 -8.59
C ASP A 225 -17.04 -2.43 -8.70
N LYS A 226 -16.58 -2.86 -9.89
CA LYS A 226 -15.17 -3.20 -10.18
C LYS A 226 -14.48 -2.15 -11.07
N GLY A 227 -14.93 -0.90 -11.01
CA GLY A 227 -14.36 0.20 -11.77
C GLY A 227 -12.88 0.43 -11.47
N MET A 228 -12.17 0.98 -12.45
CA MET A 228 -10.75 1.31 -12.36
C MET A 228 -10.50 2.74 -12.84
N LEU A 229 -9.73 3.49 -12.05
CA LEU A 229 -9.28 4.84 -12.37
C LEU A 229 -7.76 4.85 -12.44
N TYR A 230 -7.22 5.32 -13.56
CA TYR A 230 -5.85 5.80 -13.68
C TYR A 230 -5.87 7.26 -14.12
N LEU A 231 -5.24 8.14 -13.35
CA LEU A 231 -5.14 9.56 -13.67
C LEU A 231 -3.73 10.07 -13.39
N SER A 232 -3.19 10.80 -14.35
CA SER A 232 -1.97 11.58 -14.27
C SER A 232 -2.24 13.01 -14.73
N GLY A 233 -1.67 14.00 -14.04
CA GLY A 233 -1.80 15.42 -14.35
C GLY A 233 -2.52 16.25 -13.28
N GLN A 234 -3.43 17.13 -13.66
CA GLN A 234 -4.03 18.11 -12.74
C GLN A 234 -5.54 17.97 -12.66
N ALA A 235 -6.07 17.95 -11.45
CA ALA A 235 -7.49 17.82 -11.12
C ALA A 235 -7.80 18.51 -9.77
N ASP A 236 -7.20 19.68 -9.53
CA ASP A 236 -7.12 20.33 -8.21
C ASP A 236 -8.48 20.59 -7.54
N ASP A 237 -9.52 20.87 -8.34
CA ASP A 237 -10.89 21.11 -7.85
C ASP A 237 -11.79 19.86 -7.93
N THR A 238 -11.25 18.73 -8.38
CA THR A 238 -12.01 17.49 -8.56
C THR A 238 -11.78 16.56 -7.38
N ASN A 239 -12.87 16.01 -6.83
CA ASN A 239 -12.80 14.99 -5.80
C ASN A 239 -12.80 13.59 -6.42
N ILE A 240 -12.08 12.67 -5.78
CA ILE A 240 -12.11 11.25 -6.14
C ILE A 240 -12.79 10.50 -5.01
N THR A 241 -13.87 9.80 -5.33
CA THR A 241 -14.62 9.01 -4.34
C THR A 241 -14.74 7.56 -4.77
N SER A 242 -15.01 6.68 -3.81
CA SER A 242 -15.41 5.32 -4.14
C SER A 242 -16.39 4.72 -3.13
N ASP A 243 -17.27 3.88 -3.65
CA ASP A 243 -18.07 2.91 -2.90
C ASP A 243 -17.94 1.55 -3.61
N GLY A 244 -16.76 0.95 -3.46
CA GLY A 244 -16.26 -0.17 -4.27
C GLY A 244 -15.11 0.24 -5.19
N GLY A 245 -14.89 -0.51 -6.25
CA GLY A 245 -13.81 -0.30 -7.22
C GLY A 245 -12.66 -1.30 -7.07
N ALA A 246 -12.08 -1.69 -8.20
CA ALA A 246 -10.92 -2.57 -8.22
C ALA A 246 -9.61 -1.80 -7.99
N LEU A 247 -9.48 -0.59 -8.55
CA LEU A 247 -8.22 0.15 -8.53
C LEU A 247 -8.44 1.66 -8.62
N VAL A 248 -7.82 2.41 -7.72
CA VAL A 248 -7.54 3.84 -7.88
C VAL A 248 -6.03 4.00 -8.01
N CYS A 249 -5.55 4.53 -9.13
CA CYS A 249 -4.14 4.68 -9.42
C CYS A 249 -3.82 6.10 -9.90
N LEU A 250 -3.27 6.92 -9.01
CA LEU A 250 -2.90 8.30 -9.30
C LEU A 250 -1.38 8.39 -9.37
N ASN A 251 -0.87 8.97 -10.45
CA ASN A 251 0.57 9.07 -10.68
C ASN A 251 0.93 10.47 -11.21
N GLU A 252 1.77 11.20 -10.46
CA GLU A 252 2.11 12.59 -10.78
C GLU A 252 0.86 13.46 -10.89
N THR A 253 0.03 13.41 -9.83
CA THR A 253 -1.31 14.01 -9.84
C THR A 253 -1.46 15.02 -8.72
N SER A 254 -1.95 16.21 -9.05
CA SER A 254 -2.51 17.14 -8.07
C SER A 254 -4.02 17.07 -8.15
N VAL A 255 -4.69 16.86 -7.02
CA VAL A 255 -6.14 16.61 -6.97
C VAL A 255 -6.74 17.24 -5.72
N GLY A 256 -8.06 17.45 -5.74
CA GLY A 256 -8.85 17.89 -4.59
C GLY A 256 -8.83 16.86 -3.46
N SER A 257 -9.99 16.45 -2.96
CA SER A 257 -10.05 15.44 -1.89
C SER A 257 -10.17 14.02 -2.44
N ILE A 258 -9.63 13.05 -1.71
CA ILE A 258 -9.75 11.62 -2.00
C ILE A 258 -10.51 10.98 -0.83
N ASN A 259 -11.66 10.34 -1.10
CA ASN A 259 -12.45 9.63 -0.09
C ASN A 259 -12.91 8.26 -0.63
N LEU A 260 -12.15 7.21 -0.29
CA LEU A 260 -12.31 5.89 -0.88
C LEU A 260 -12.85 4.91 0.14
N ASN A 261 -14.03 4.36 -0.12
CA ASN A 261 -14.57 3.23 0.62
C ASN A 261 -14.54 1.98 -0.26
N TYR A 262 -14.03 0.89 0.31
CA TYR A 262 -14.05 -0.45 -0.29
C TYR A 262 -13.35 -0.60 -1.66
N ALA A 263 -12.46 0.32 -2.03
CA ALA A 263 -11.56 0.10 -3.15
C ALA A 263 -10.61 -1.07 -2.83
N ASN A 264 -10.41 -2.02 -3.73
CA ASN A 264 -9.49 -3.14 -3.44
C ASN A 264 -8.04 -2.64 -3.29
N TYR A 265 -7.57 -1.87 -4.28
CA TYR A 265 -6.21 -1.38 -4.37
C TYR A 265 -6.19 0.13 -4.60
N VAL A 266 -5.32 0.82 -3.87
CA VAL A 266 -5.10 2.26 -4.01
C VAL A 266 -3.62 2.54 -4.19
N VAL A 267 -3.25 3.26 -5.25
CA VAL A 267 -1.89 3.73 -5.52
C VAL A 267 -1.94 5.25 -5.65
N LEU A 268 -1.26 5.94 -4.74
CA LEU A 268 -1.01 7.38 -4.75
C LEU A 268 0.50 7.58 -4.88
N ARG A 269 0.97 7.79 -6.11
CA ARG A 269 2.38 7.98 -6.42
C ARG A 269 2.64 9.40 -6.88
N LYS A 270 3.54 10.13 -6.21
CA LYS A 270 3.82 11.54 -6.49
C LYS A 270 2.54 12.38 -6.53
N VAL A 271 1.67 12.15 -5.55
CA VAL A 271 0.38 12.84 -5.44
C VAL A 271 0.50 14.03 -4.50
N ASN A 272 -0.11 15.15 -4.87
CA ASN A 272 -0.31 16.30 -4.00
C ASN A 272 -1.80 16.48 -3.74
N THR A 273 -2.21 16.42 -2.47
CA THR A 273 -3.63 16.55 -2.09
C THR A 273 -3.80 17.05 -0.66
N PRO A 274 -4.81 17.89 -0.38
CA PRO A 274 -5.10 18.34 0.98
C PRO A 274 -5.66 17.26 1.90
N TYR A 275 -6.41 16.28 1.38
CA TYR A 275 -7.12 15.31 2.22
C TYR A 275 -7.30 13.97 1.53
N VAL A 276 -6.95 12.91 2.24
CA VAL A 276 -7.13 11.52 1.82
C VAL A 276 -7.77 10.73 2.96
N LYS A 277 -8.91 10.11 2.68
CA LYS A 277 -9.51 9.07 3.52
C LYS A 277 -9.63 7.77 2.73
N ILE A 278 -9.15 6.67 3.31
CA ILE A 278 -9.24 5.34 2.71
C ILE A 278 -9.73 4.35 3.75
N ILE A 279 -10.84 3.68 3.46
CA ILE A 279 -11.50 2.73 4.34
C ILE A 279 -11.64 1.38 3.66
N SER A 280 -11.32 0.30 4.40
CA SER A 280 -11.59 -1.08 4.00
C SER A 280 -10.89 -1.53 2.71
N SER A 281 -9.72 -0.99 2.40
CA SER A 281 -8.91 -1.41 1.24
C SER A 281 -8.03 -2.63 1.56
N TYR A 282 -7.76 -3.46 0.56
CA TYR A 282 -6.84 -4.59 0.74
C TYR A 282 -5.38 -4.12 0.77
N ALA A 283 -4.98 -3.29 -0.19
CA ALA A 283 -3.64 -2.70 -0.20
C ALA A 283 -3.66 -1.23 -0.62
N VAL A 284 -2.92 -0.41 0.11
CA VAL A 284 -2.76 1.03 -0.11
C VAL A 284 -1.29 1.35 -0.25
N TYR A 285 -0.91 2.03 -1.33
CA TYR A 285 0.45 2.46 -1.62
C TYR A 285 0.48 3.98 -1.74
N ILE A 286 1.24 4.64 -0.87
CA ILE A 286 1.43 6.09 -0.86
C ILE A 286 2.92 6.35 -0.97
N ILE A 287 3.36 6.75 -2.15
CA ILE A 287 4.77 6.79 -2.53
C ILE A 287 5.10 8.18 -3.05
N ASP A 288 6.20 8.76 -2.57
CA ASP A 288 6.72 10.06 -3.02
C ASP A 288 5.67 11.19 -2.98
N SER A 289 4.70 11.13 -2.07
CA SER A 289 3.51 11.99 -2.08
C SER A 289 3.53 13.05 -0.98
N ASN A 290 2.79 14.13 -1.19
CA ASN A 290 2.54 15.18 -0.20
C ASN A 290 1.05 15.22 0.13
N VAL A 291 0.72 14.87 1.37
CA VAL A 291 -0.66 14.78 1.85
C VAL A 291 -0.82 15.56 3.14
N ALA A 292 -1.66 16.59 3.16
CA ALA A 292 -1.83 17.39 4.37
C ALA A 292 -2.53 16.60 5.49
N THR A 293 -3.59 15.84 5.17
CA THR A 293 -4.27 14.93 6.11
C THR A 293 -4.55 13.59 5.47
N LEU A 294 -4.10 12.52 6.13
CA LEU A 294 -4.23 11.13 5.68
C LEU A 294 -4.91 10.30 6.76
N GLU A 295 -6.08 9.75 6.45
CA GLU A 295 -6.88 8.88 7.32
C GLU A 295 -7.01 7.50 6.69
N ILE A 296 -6.50 6.47 7.38
CA ILE A 296 -6.57 5.09 6.92
C ILE A 296 -7.26 4.23 7.98
N GLU A 297 -8.33 3.55 7.56
CA GLU A 297 -9.16 2.73 8.45
C GLU A 297 -9.38 1.33 7.85
N ASN A 298 -9.31 0.29 8.68
CA ASN A 298 -9.64 -1.09 8.29
C ASN A 298 -8.89 -1.59 7.03
N CYS A 299 -7.63 -1.20 6.85
CA CYS A 299 -6.85 -1.58 5.67
C CYS A 299 -5.87 -2.71 5.97
N ALA A 300 -5.88 -3.75 5.14
CA ALA A 300 -5.10 -4.96 5.41
C ALA A 300 -3.59 -4.75 5.22
N ASN A 301 -3.18 -3.96 4.22
CA ASN A 301 -1.79 -3.58 4.00
C ASN A 301 -1.69 -2.12 3.58
N VAL A 302 -0.88 -1.33 4.28
CA VAL A 302 -0.66 0.08 3.97
C VAL A 302 0.83 0.32 3.89
N TYR A 303 1.27 0.91 2.79
CA TYR A 303 2.67 1.26 2.55
C TYR A 303 2.76 2.76 2.32
N VAL A 304 3.48 3.46 3.19
CA VAL A 304 3.81 4.87 3.02
C VAL A 304 5.32 4.96 2.84
N ASN A 305 5.80 5.42 1.69
CA ASN A 305 7.22 5.47 1.37
C ASN A 305 7.62 6.84 0.85
N ASN A 306 8.69 7.41 1.42
CA ASN A 306 9.29 8.68 0.99
C ASN A 306 8.27 9.81 0.82
N SER A 307 7.30 9.90 1.73
CA SER A 307 6.19 10.85 1.64
C SER A 307 6.24 11.90 2.75
N VAL A 308 5.65 13.06 2.50
CA VAL A 308 5.48 14.13 3.47
C VAL A 308 4.01 14.17 3.87
N ILE A 309 3.73 13.90 5.15
CA ILE A 309 2.37 13.83 5.67
C ILE A 309 2.23 14.85 6.81
N GLY A 310 1.23 15.73 6.72
CA GLY A 310 0.91 16.64 7.82
C GLY A 310 0.37 15.86 9.02
N THR A 311 -0.86 15.37 8.89
CA THR A 311 -1.54 14.55 9.91
C THR A 311 -1.80 13.17 9.37
N LEU A 312 -1.37 12.13 10.09
CA LEU A 312 -1.58 10.72 9.77
C LEU A 312 -2.43 10.05 10.85
N ASN A 313 -3.61 9.58 10.50
CA ASN A 313 -4.46 8.76 11.38
C ASN A 313 -4.55 7.34 10.81
N ILE A 314 -4.14 6.36 11.61
CA ILE A 314 -4.25 4.94 11.28
C ILE A 314 -5.11 4.27 12.34
N SER A 315 -6.24 3.69 11.94
CA SER A 315 -7.17 3.10 12.90
C SER A 315 -7.82 1.82 12.38
N ILE A 316 -8.55 1.16 13.28
CA ILE A 316 -9.36 -0.04 13.06
C ILE A 316 -8.55 -1.16 12.40
N MET A 317 -7.75 -1.89 13.19
CA MET A 317 -7.02 -3.09 12.75
C MET A 317 -6.20 -2.91 11.46
N THR A 318 -5.72 -1.70 11.19
CA THR A 318 -4.92 -1.42 10.00
C THR A 318 -3.48 -1.87 10.21
N ASN A 319 -2.86 -2.47 9.20
CA ASN A 319 -1.44 -2.83 9.21
C ASN A 319 -0.64 -1.93 8.26
N ALA A 320 0.17 -1.05 8.85
CA ALA A 320 0.95 -0.04 8.13
C ALA A 320 2.45 -0.27 8.22
N ARG A 321 3.14 -0.05 7.10
CA ARG A 321 4.58 0.04 6.99
C ARG A 321 4.93 1.41 6.40
N ILE A 322 5.73 2.16 7.14
CA ILE A 322 6.06 3.56 6.86
C ILE A 322 7.58 3.66 6.75
N TYR A 323 8.06 4.12 5.60
CA TYR A 323 9.47 4.13 5.23
C TYR A 323 9.89 5.55 4.85
N SER A 324 11.06 5.97 5.34
CA SER A 324 11.77 7.17 4.89
C SER A 324 10.88 8.42 4.75
N SER A 325 9.87 8.57 5.61
CA SER A 325 8.84 9.59 5.48
C SER A 325 8.99 10.69 6.53
N HIS A 326 8.45 11.87 6.22
CA HIS A 326 8.36 12.98 7.16
C HIS A 326 6.90 13.17 7.58
N ILE A 327 6.62 13.04 8.88
CA ILE A 327 5.26 13.11 9.42
C ILE A 327 5.20 14.13 10.55
N ASN A 328 4.35 15.16 10.44
CA ASN A 328 4.27 16.17 11.51
C ASN A 328 3.57 15.61 12.75
N SER A 329 2.43 14.94 12.56
CA SER A 329 1.68 14.28 13.62
C SER A 329 1.09 12.96 13.14
N SER A 330 1.24 11.91 13.94
CA SER A 330 0.66 10.58 13.69
C SER A 330 -0.09 10.08 14.91
N ASN A 331 -1.30 9.56 14.69
CA ASN A 331 -2.07 8.82 15.68
C ASN A 331 -2.40 7.43 15.15
N ILE A 332 -2.04 6.40 15.92
CA ILE A 332 -2.28 5.00 15.57
C ILE A 332 -3.13 4.39 16.68
N SER A 333 -4.30 3.86 16.32
CA SER A 333 -5.30 3.41 17.30
C SER A 333 -6.00 2.11 16.90
N ASP A 334 -6.81 1.59 17.84
CA ASP A 334 -7.80 0.53 17.61
C ASP A 334 -7.20 -0.76 17.06
N LEU A 335 -6.26 -1.32 17.83
CA LEU A 335 -5.56 -2.59 17.52
C LEU A 335 -4.76 -2.58 16.21
N SER A 336 -4.52 -1.40 15.65
CA SER A 336 -3.69 -1.25 14.44
C SER A 336 -2.23 -1.57 14.75
N VAL A 337 -1.50 -1.92 13.70
CA VAL A 337 -0.05 -2.16 13.74
C VAL A 337 0.63 -1.18 12.83
N ALA A 338 1.66 -0.48 13.31
CA ALA A 338 2.47 0.41 12.49
C ALA A 338 3.96 0.10 12.65
N ASN A 339 4.65 -0.11 11.54
CA ASN A 339 6.09 -0.26 11.48
C ASN A 339 6.67 1.00 10.83
N VAL A 340 7.35 1.83 11.61
CA VAL A 340 7.95 3.10 11.18
C VAL A 340 9.46 2.93 11.08
N LEU A 341 10.01 3.08 9.88
CA LEU A 341 11.42 2.86 9.58
C LEU A 341 12.05 4.09 8.92
N LYS A 342 13.27 4.45 9.36
CA LYS A 342 14.09 5.53 8.77
C LYS A 342 13.34 6.86 8.57
N SER A 343 12.36 7.14 9.43
CA SER A 343 11.43 8.26 9.26
C SER A 343 11.67 9.34 10.31
N THR A 344 11.15 10.55 10.03
CA THR A 344 11.11 11.64 11.00
C THR A 344 9.67 11.91 11.37
N VAL A 345 9.34 11.83 12.66
CA VAL A 345 7.98 12.04 13.17
C VAL A 345 8.02 13.13 14.22
N GLY A 346 7.19 14.17 14.06
CA GLY A 346 7.02 15.21 15.07
C GLY A 346 6.36 14.61 16.32
N LYS A 347 5.06 14.35 16.24
CA LYS A 347 4.31 13.67 17.30
C LYS A 347 3.85 12.29 16.85
N LEU A 348 4.13 11.26 17.65
CA LEU A 348 3.63 9.90 17.45
C LEU A 348 2.78 9.51 18.66
N SER A 349 1.51 9.20 18.42
CA SER A 349 0.60 8.63 19.43
C SER A 349 0.29 7.18 19.07
N ALA A 350 0.47 6.27 20.02
CA ALA A 350 -0.01 4.90 19.94
C ALA A 350 -1.02 4.67 21.06
N GLU A 351 -2.27 4.39 20.69
CA GLU A 351 -3.41 4.34 21.63
C GLU A 351 -4.25 3.07 21.37
N ARG A 352 -5.16 2.75 22.29
CA ARG A 352 -6.21 1.71 22.19
C ARG A 352 -5.70 0.35 21.67
N GLY A 353 -4.75 -0.25 22.40
CA GLY A 353 -4.23 -1.60 22.14
C GLY A 353 -3.39 -1.75 20.88
N THR A 354 -2.95 -0.65 20.28
CA THR A 354 -2.07 -0.61 19.10
C THR A 354 -0.70 -1.24 19.36
N VAL A 355 -0.07 -1.76 18.30
CA VAL A 355 1.35 -2.11 18.30
C VAL A 355 2.13 -1.18 17.36
N ALA A 356 2.97 -0.31 17.92
CA ALA A 356 3.83 0.59 17.15
C ALA A 356 5.30 0.15 17.26
N LYS A 357 5.96 -0.08 16.12
CA LYS A 357 7.39 -0.42 16.08
C LYS A 357 8.14 0.67 15.33
N VAL A 358 9.18 1.21 15.92
CA VAL A 358 9.92 2.34 15.37
C VAL A 358 11.41 1.99 15.30
N LYS A 359 11.95 1.89 14.09
CA LYS A 359 13.34 1.52 13.83
C LYS A 359 14.09 2.64 13.11
N SER A 360 15.32 2.91 13.55
CA SER A 360 16.25 3.85 12.88
C SER A 360 15.64 5.22 12.55
N SER A 361 14.74 5.71 13.39
CA SER A 361 13.95 6.92 13.14
C SER A 361 14.24 8.02 14.17
N SER A 362 13.71 9.22 13.92
CA SER A 362 13.68 10.33 14.87
C SER A 362 12.24 10.68 15.23
N VAL A 363 11.93 10.71 16.52
CA VAL A 363 10.60 11.06 17.03
C VAL A 363 10.74 12.19 18.05
N ASN A 364 10.07 13.33 17.83
CA ASN A 364 10.18 14.45 18.79
C ASN A 364 9.37 14.15 20.06
N GLU A 365 8.13 13.70 19.91
CA GLU A 365 7.27 13.31 21.04
C GLU A 365 6.59 11.97 20.75
N PHE A 366 6.76 11.00 21.65
CA PHE A 366 6.07 9.70 21.58
C PHE A 366 5.14 9.54 22.78
N ARG A 367 3.82 9.57 22.53
CA ARG A 367 2.79 9.23 23.49
C ARG A 367 2.33 7.79 23.31
N ILE A 368 2.25 7.05 24.41
CA ILE A 368 1.84 5.64 24.42
C ILE A 368 0.79 5.49 25.51
N SER A 369 -0.46 5.22 25.12
CA SER A 369 -1.57 5.10 26.06
C SER A 369 -2.48 3.90 25.80
N ASP A 370 -3.39 3.65 26.73
CA ASP A 370 -4.53 2.74 26.57
C ASP A 370 -4.12 1.33 26.11
N TYR A 371 -3.19 0.74 26.86
CA TYR A 371 -2.65 -0.61 26.65
C TYR A 371 -1.90 -0.79 25.32
N ALA A 372 -1.54 0.29 24.63
CA ALA A 372 -0.67 0.21 23.46
C ALA A 372 0.72 -0.31 23.83
N ILE A 373 1.33 -1.03 22.88
CA ILE A 373 2.67 -1.58 22.98
C ILE A 373 3.54 -0.88 21.93
N ALA A 374 4.61 -0.25 22.37
CA ALA A 374 5.59 0.38 21.52
C ALA A 374 6.94 -0.34 21.60
N TYR A 375 7.61 -0.48 20.46
CA TYR A 375 8.98 -0.93 20.36
C TYR A 375 9.82 0.15 19.69
N ALA A 376 10.99 0.47 20.24
CA ALA A 376 11.94 1.39 19.66
C ALA A 376 13.30 0.70 19.50
N PHE A 377 13.88 0.72 18.30
CA PHE A 377 15.19 0.15 18.01
C PHE A 377 16.04 1.13 17.21
N LYS A 378 17.24 1.49 17.70
CA LYS A 378 18.09 2.53 17.07
C LYS A 378 17.36 3.84 16.76
N THR A 379 16.35 4.19 17.54
CA THR A 379 15.47 5.35 17.33
C THR A 379 15.79 6.42 18.37
N LYS A 380 15.91 7.67 17.91
CA LYS A 380 16.05 8.84 18.80
C LYS A 380 14.65 9.34 19.17
N ILE A 381 14.34 9.37 20.47
CA ILE A 381 13.08 9.91 20.97
C ILE A 381 13.39 11.06 21.93
N ALA A 382 12.95 12.28 21.63
CA ALA A 382 13.27 13.45 22.45
C ALA A 382 12.41 13.53 23.71
N LYS A 383 11.11 13.22 23.61
CA LYS A 383 10.17 13.19 24.74
C LYS A 383 9.27 11.96 24.68
N ILE A 384 9.10 11.28 25.83
CA ILE A 384 8.22 10.13 25.98
C ILE A 384 7.13 10.45 27.00
N GLN A 385 5.88 10.16 26.66
CA GLN A 385 4.74 10.19 27.56
C GLN A 385 4.09 8.80 27.57
N GLN A 386 4.03 8.14 28.73
CA GLN A 386 3.49 6.80 28.84
C GLN A 386 2.37 6.76 29.89
N GLU A 387 1.15 6.44 29.44
CA GLU A 387 -0.07 6.43 30.26
C GLU A 387 -0.79 5.09 30.10
N ASN A 388 -0.52 4.11 30.96
CA ASN A 388 -1.07 2.75 30.85
C ASN A 388 -0.72 2.01 29.53
N GLY A 389 0.34 2.43 28.85
CA GLY A 389 0.97 1.69 27.74
C GLY A 389 2.28 1.01 28.15
N ARG A 390 2.93 0.31 27.22
CA ARG A 390 4.27 -0.30 27.41
C ARG A 390 5.24 0.12 26.31
N LEU A 391 6.42 0.57 26.70
CA LEU A 391 7.53 0.85 25.78
C LEU A 391 8.67 -0.15 25.99
N HIS A 392 9.10 -0.81 24.92
CA HIS A 392 10.30 -1.65 24.88
C HIS A 392 11.38 -0.92 24.08
N ASN A 393 12.41 -0.42 24.78
CA ASN A 393 13.58 0.18 24.14
C ASN A 393 14.64 -0.90 23.91
N VAL A 394 14.75 -1.37 22.68
CA VAL A 394 15.71 -2.39 22.26
C VAL A 394 17.02 -1.68 21.92
N LYS A 395 18.06 -1.96 22.71
CA LYS A 395 19.39 -1.36 22.56
C LYS A 395 20.16 -1.95 21.39
#